data_AF-A0A945Z4B6-F1
#
_entry.id   AF-A0A945Z4B6-F1
#
_cell.length_a   1.000
_cell.length_b   1.000
_cell.length_c   1.000
_cell.angle_alpha   90.00
_cell.angle_beta   90.00
_cell.angle_gamma   90.00
#
_symmetry.space_group_name_H-M   'P 1'
#
loop_
_entity.id
_entity.type
_entity.pdbx_description
1 polymer ?
#
loop_
_entity_poly.entity_id
_entity_poly.type
_entity_poly.pdbx_seq_one_letter_code
_entity_poly.pdbx_strand_id
1 'polypeptide(L)'
;MIVDGMIASDVNVSDKGVGFQVVCKDLRDTFRVFIPMVNVNGEHLLNMGDPVKVDFNEFFPFGNEVRMEVKRVALDNGKNKFDF
;
A
#
# COMPACT_ATOMS: atom_id res chain seq x y z
N MET A 1 2.82 -3.93 -10.94
CA MET A 1 1.67 -4.87 -10.91
C MET A 1 0.66 -4.25 -9.99
N ILE A 2 -0.63 -4.25 -10.35
CA ILE A 2 -1.67 -3.63 -9.52
C ILE A 2 -2.53 -4.71 -8.90
N VAL A 3 -2.72 -4.65 -7.58
CA VAL A 3 -3.60 -5.56 -6.83
C VAL A 3 -4.62 -4.79 -6.02
N ASP A 4 -5.77 -5.44 -5.81
CA ASP A 4 -6.82 -4.98 -4.92
C ASP A 4 -6.47 -5.24 -3.45
N GLY A 5 -6.57 -4.19 -2.65
CA GLY A 5 -6.22 -4.21 -1.25
C GLY A 5 -7.19 -3.47 -0.34
N MET A 6 -7.00 -3.65 0.95
CA MET A 6 -7.66 -2.88 2.00
C MET A 6 -6.64 -2.53 3.08
N ILE A 7 -6.62 -1.28 3.53
CA ILE A 7 -5.75 -0.86 4.63
C ILE A 7 -6.16 -1.61 5.90
N ALA A 8 -5.22 -2.34 6.49
CA ALA A 8 -5.45 -3.27 7.60
C ALA A 8 -4.86 -2.81 8.94
N SER A 9 -4.21 -1.65 8.96
CA SER A 9 -3.67 -1.03 10.17
C SER A 9 -3.87 0.47 10.16
N ASP A 10 -3.60 1.12 11.28
CA ASP A 10 -3.43 2.58 11.29
C ASP A 10 -2.31 3.00 10.33
N VAL A 11 -2.49 4.16 9.70
CA VAL A 11 -1.50 4.80 8.84
C VAL A 11 -0.57 5.63 9.72
N ASN A 12 0.71 5.22 9.77
CA ASN A 12 1.74 5.91 10.54
C ASN A 12 2.51 6.86 9.63
N VAL A 13 2.50 8.15 9.97
CA VAL A 13 3.22 9.20 9.24
C VAL A 13 4.40 9.67 10.08
N SER A 14 5.58 9.71 9.47
CA SER A 14 6.82 10.17 10.08
C SER A 14 7.60 11.07 9.12
N ASP A 15 8.68 11.68 9.61
CA ASP A 15 9.68 12.40 8.81
C ASP A 15 10.32 11.51 7.72
N LYS A 16 10.39 10.20 7.94
CA LYS A 16 10.95 9.23 6.99
C LYS A 16 9.95 8.79 5.91
N GLY A 17 8.65 8.91 6.17
CA GLY A 17 7.61 8.47 5.25
C GLY A 17 6.37 7.92 5.94
N VAL A 18 5.57 7.19 5.16
CA VAL A 18 4.26 6.65 5.56
C VAL A 18 4.31 5.13 5.57
N GLY A 19 3.89 4.51 6.68
CA GLY A 19 3.87 3.06 6.85
C GLY A 19 2.51 2.54 7.31
N PHE A 20 2.08 1.41 6.74
CA PHE A 20 0.83 0.73 7.07
C PHE A 20 0.86 -0.74 6.59
N GLN A 21 -0.19 -1.49 6.89
CA GLN A 21 -0.41 -2.83 6.35
C GLN A 21 -1.57 -2.82 5.35
N VAL A 22 -1.44 -3.61 4.29
CA VAL A 22 -2.49 -3.84 3.30
C VAL A 22 -2.80 -5.32 3.22
N VAL A 23 -4.08 -5.68 3.37
CA VAL A 23 -4.58 -7.01 3.01
C VAL A 23 -4.83 -7.02 1.51
N CYS A 24 -4.10 -7.85 0.76
CA CYS A 24 -4.30 -8.04 -0.67
C CYS A 24 -5.19 -9.25 -0.90
N LYS A 25 -6.42 -9.04 -1.38
CA LYS A 25 -7.42 -10.12 -1.50
C LYS A 25 -7.00 -11.21 -2.48
N ASP A 26 -6.44 -10.80 -3.62
CA ASP A 26 -6.03 -11.72 -4.69
C ASP A 26 -4.85 -12.61 -4.26
N LEU A 27 -3.99 -12.07 -3.39
CA LEU A 27 -2.81 -12.76 -2.87
C LEU A 27 -3.11 -13.55 -1.58
N ARG A 28 -4.28 -13.32 -0.97
CA ARG A 28 -4.71 -13.91 0.31
C ARG A 28 -3.68 -13.71 1.44
N ASP A 29 -3.03 -12.56 1.45
CA ASP A 29 -1.96 -12.24 2.41
C ASP A 29 -1.97 -10.76 2.80
N THR A 30 -1.27 -10.42 3.88
CA THR A 30 -1.11 -9.07 4.40
C THR A 30 0.33 -8.61 4.26
N PHE A 31 0.54 -7.51 3.56
CA PHE A 31 1.87 -6.96 3.32
C PHE A 31 2.07 -5.68 4.11
N ARG A 32 3.27 -5.56 4.70
CA ARG A 32 3.71 -4.30 5.28
C ARG A 32 4.24 -3.39 4.19
N VAL A 33 3.68 -2.19 4.13
CA VAL A 33 4.02 -1.15 3.15
C VAL A 33 4.72 -0.01 3.86
N PHE A 34 5.77 0.50 3.21
CA PHE A 34 6.44 1.73 3.61
C PHE A 34 6.76 2.55 2.37
N ILE A 35 6.29 3.80 2.34
CA ILE A 35 6.52 4.74 1.25
C ILE A 35 7.43 5.85 1.81
N PRO A 36 8.66 6.00 1.30
CA PRO A 36 9.56 7.08 1.72
C PRO A 36 8.93 8.44 1.49
N MET A 37 9.20 9.41 2.37
CA MET A 37 8.57 10.74 2.35
C MET A 37 8.65 11.44 0.98
N VAL A 38 9.76 11.27 0.27
CA VAL A 38 9.97 11.84 -1.08
C VAL A 38 9.03 11.30 -2.16
N ASN A 39 8.41 10.14 -1.91
CA ASN A 39 7.49 9.45 -2.81
C ASN A 39 6.03 9.49 -2.34
N VAL A 40 5.75 10.06 -1.16
CA VAL A 40 4.39 10.16 -0.62
C VAL A 40 3.59 11.14 -1.47
N ASN A 41 2.46 10.68 -2.00
CA ASN A 41 1.54 11.42 -2.85
C ASN A 41 0.08 11.19 -2.42
N GLY A 42 -0.19 11.50 -1.14
CA GLY A 42 -1.53 11.42 -0.54
C GLY A 42 -1.78 10.19 0.32
N GLU A 43 -0.85 9.24 0.40
CA GLU A 43 -1.02 8.02 1.21
C GLU A 43 -1.13 8.31 2.72
N HIS A 44 -0.64 9.46 3.18
CA HIS A 44 -0.81 9.93 4.56
C HIS A 44 -2.26 10.26 4.94
N LEU A 45 -3.17 10.37 3.96
CA LEU A 45 -4.59 10.65 4.16
C LEU A 45 -5.47 9.38 4.20
N LEU A 46 -4.88 8.22 3.92
CA LEU A 46 -5.58 6.93 3.96
C LEU A 46 -5.89 6.54 5.40
N ASN A 47 -6.95 5.76 5.58
CA ASN A 47 -7.41 5.27 6.87
C ASN A 47 -7.57 3.75 6.88
N MET A 48 -7.55 3.16 8.08
CA MET A 48 -7.86 1.74 8.23
C MET A 48 -9.26 1.42 7.68
N GLY A 49 -9.36 0.35 6.89
CA GLY A 49 -10.58 -0.07 6.21
C GLY A 49 -10.77 0.53 4.82
N ASP A 50 -9.96 1.51 4.41
CA ASP A 50 -10.03 2.08 3.07
C ASP A 50 -9.72 1.01 2.01
N PRO A 51 -10.59 0.84 1.00
CA PRO A 51 -10.26 0.02 -0.16
C PRO A 51 -9.20 0.76 -0.99
N VAL A 52 -8.16 0.04 -1.41
CA VAL A 52 -7.04 0.64 -2.13
C VAL A 52 -6.59 -0.25 -3.28
N LYS A 53 -5.96 0.38 -4.26
CA LYS A 53 -5.19 -0.28 -5.30
C LYS A 53 -3.71 -0.06 -5.00
N VAL A 54 -2.94 -1.15 -4.95
CA VAL A 54 -1.51 -1.11 -4.68
C VAL A 54 -0.75 -1.40 -5.96
N ASP A 55 0.03 -0.44 -6.45
CA ASP A 55 1.00 -0.68 -7.52
C ASP A 55 2.36 -0.98 -6.91
N PHE A 56 2.91 -2.15 -7.23
CA PHE A 56 4.18 -2.63 -6.73
C PHE A 56 5.05 -3.21 -7.85
N ASN A 57 6.37 -3.22 -7.62
CA ASN A 57 7.32 -3.83 -8.54
C ASN A 57 7.43 -5.34 -8.32
N GLU A 58 7.97 -5.70 -7.16
CA GLU A 58 8.32 -7.07 -6.81
C GLU A 58 8.08 -7.36 -5.33
N PHE A 59 8.04 -8.65 -5.03
CA PHE A 59 8.09 -9.15 -3.67
C PHE A 59 9.53 -9.46 -3.31
N PHE A 60 9.94 -9.12 -2.09
CA PHE A 60 11.27 -9.42 -1.61
C PHE A 60 11.23 -10.02 -0.19
N PRO A 61 12.11 -10.98 0.13
CA PRO A 61 12.22 -11.51 1.47
C PRO A 61 12.84 -10.47 2.41
N PHE A 62 12.30 -10.34 3.63
CA PHE A 62 12.85 -9.50 4.67
C PHE A 62 12.71 -10.19 6.04
N GLY A 63 13.80 -10.76 6.54
CA GLY A 63 13.76 -11.60 7.74
C GLY A 63 12.89 -12.84 7.50
N ASN A 64 11.86 -13.02 8.34
CA ASN A 64 10.90 -14.13 8.23
C ASN A 64 9.61 -13.75 7.48
N GLU A 65 9.57 -12.57 6.84
CA GLU A 65 8.38 -12.04 6.16
C GLU A 65 8.67 -11.78 4.68
N VAL A 66 7.64 -11.84 3.84
CA VAL A 66 7.68 -11.33 2.46
C VAL A 66 7.14 -9.89 2.47
N ARG A 67 7.90 -8.97 1.87
CA ARG A 67 7.52 -7.56 1.73
C ARG A 67 7.29 -7.21 0.28
N MET A 68 6.61 -6.09 0.08
CA MET A 68 6.24 -5.59 -1.23
C MET A 68 6.97 -4.28 -1.50
N GLU A 69 7.68 -4.18 -2.62
CA GLU A 69 8.25 -2.91 -3.06
C GLU A 69 7.17 -2.08 -3.74
N VAL A 70 6.50 -1.23 -2.95
CA VAL A 70 5.36 -0.42 -3.38
C VAL A 70 5.83 0.85 -4.07
N LYS A 71 5.30 1.08 -5.28
CA LYS A 71 5.44 2.34 -6.01
C LYS A 71 4.46 3.39 -5.50
N ARG A 72 3.20 2.99 -5.35
CA ARG A 72 2.09 3.88 -5.00
C ARG A 72 0.93 3.09 -4.41
N VAL A 73 0.21 3.72 -3.49
CA VAL A 73 -1.12 3.26 -3.05
C VAL A 73 -2.14 4.35 -3.32
N ALA A 74 -3.27 3.99 -3.90
CA ALA A 74 -4.36 4.94 -4.12
C ALA A 74 -5.69 4.38 -3.61
N LEU A 75 -6.51 5.28 -3.05
CA LEU A 75 -7.86 4.97 -2.63
C LEU A 75 -8.69 4.47 -3.83
N ASP A 76 -9.32 3.32 -3.69
CA ASP A 76 -10.25 2.80 -4.69
C ASP A 76 -11.64 3.38 -4.47
N ASN A 77 -11.93 4.47 -5.17
CA ASN A 77 -13.21 5.17 -5.07
C ASN A 77 -14.34 4.47 -5.86
N GLY A 78 -14.14 3.26 -6.40
CA GLY A 78 -15.15 2.53 -7.19
C GLY A 78 -15.52 3.20 -8.53
N LYS A 79 -14.99 4.40 -8.81
CA LYS A 79 -14.96 5.04 -10.12
C LYS A 79 -13.54 4.87 -10.66
N ASN A 80 -13.38 4.03 -11.68
CA ASN A 80 -12.22 3.99 -12.57
C ASN A 80 -11.68 5.43 -12.79
N LYS A 81 -10.38 5.71 -12.72
CA LYS A 81 -9.32 5.06 -13.48
C LYS A 81 -7.96 5.28 -12.81
N PHE A 82 -7.17 4.22 -12.72
CA PHE A 82 -5.75 4.33 -13.02
C PHE A 82 -5.66 4.58 -14.54
N ASP A 83 -5.51 5.83 -14.97
CA ASP A 83 -4.97 6.09 -16.30
C ASP A 83 -3.43 5.93 -16.17
N PHE A 84 -2.91 4.90 -16.84
CA PHE A 84 -1.47 4.64 -16.98
C PHE A 84 -0.84 5.60 -17.98
#